data_AF-A0A6B2DN53-F1
#
_entry.id   AF-A0A6B2DN53-F1
#
_cell.length_a   1.000
_cell.length_b   1.000
_cell.length_c   1.000
_cell.angle_alpha   90.00
_cell.angle_beta   90.00
_cell.angle_gamma   90.00
#
_symmetry.space_group_name_H-M   'P 1'
#
loop_
_entity.id
_entity.type
_entity.pdbx_description
1 polymer ?
#
loop_
_entity_poly.entity_id
_entity_poly.type
_entity_poly.pdbx_seq_one_letter_code
_entity_poly.pdbx_strand_id
1 'polypeptide(L)'
;ADTEEAAHRLAAVLHEERADLLLGYDANGGYGHRDHVKVHEVARRAARLTGTRLLEATLPRDFAQRFVRVVRALRIPFDYDAEALEHAYSPASAVTHRFDVRRFAGRKQAALAAHVSDVRGRGRLSAVLRLLVWLPAPLFAVVAGREWFTEVTPAG
;
A
#
# COMPACT_ATOMS: atom_id res chain seq x y z
N ALA A 1 17.67 2.27 -11.15
CA ALA A 1 17.28 2.11 -12.56
C ALA A 1 16.62 3.39 -13.04
N ASP A 2 16.80 3.72 -14.31
CA ASP A 2 16.11 4.83 -14.94
C ASP A 2 14.58 4.57 -14.96
N THR A 3 13.76 5.62 -14.83
CA THR A 3 12.29 5.48 -14.82
C THR A 3 11.79 4.98 -16.16
N GLU A 4 12.29 5.52 -17.27
CA GLU A 4 11.82 5.16 -18.60
C GLU A 4 12.14 3.70 -18.90
N GLU A 5 13.37 3.27 -18.64
CA GLU A 5 13.76 1.86 -18.82
C GLU A 5 12.85 0.91 -18.04
N ALA A 6 12.62 1.19 -16.75
CA ALA A 6 11.76 0.37 -15.90
C ALA A 6 10.29 0.40 -16.38
N ALA A 7 9.81 1.54 -16.85
CA ALA A 7 8.44 1.70 -17.34
C ALA A 7 8.20 0.92 -18.64
N HIS A 8 9.17 0.88 -19.56
CA HIS A 8 9.06 0.07 -20.77
C HIS A 8 9.05 -1.43 -20.46
N ARG A 9 9.85 -1.87 -19.46
CA ARG A 9 9.81 -3.26 -19.00
C ARG A 9 8.46 -3.62 -18.38
N LEU A 10 7.91 -2.73 -17.54
CA LEU A 10 6.57 -2.93 -16.98
C LEU A 10 5.49 -2.92 -18.07
N ALA A 11 5.58 -2.02 -19.06
CA ALA A 11 4.66 -1.96 -20.20
C ALA A 11 4.66 -3.26 -21.01
N ALA A 12 5.83 -3.88 -21.21
CA ALA A 12 5.94 -5.18 -21.86
C ALA A 12 5.17 -6.27 -21.09
N VAL A 13 5.30 -6.32 -19.75
CA VAL A 13 4.54 -7.24 -18.90
C VAL A 13 3.03 -6.98 -18.99
N LEU A 14 2.60 -5.72 -18.94
CA LEU A 14 1.17 -5.37 -19.07
C LEU A 14 0.59 -5.84 -20.41
N HIS A 15 1.37 -5.74 -21.49
CA HIS A 15 0.96 -6.21 -22.81
C HIS A 15 0.90 -7.74 -22.87
N GLU A 16 1.93 -8.42 -22.36
CA GLU A 16 2.01 -9.89 -22.32
C GLU A 16 0.83 -10.50 -21.55
N GLU A 17 0.54 -9.95 -20.37
CA GLU A 17 -0.58 -10.39 -19.51
C GLU A 17 -1.94 -9.88 -19.98
N ARG A 18 -1.99 -9.04 -21.03
CA ARG A 18 -3.20 -8.35 -21.51
C ARG A 18 -3.95 -7.66 -20.36
N ALA A 19 -3.21 -6.95 -19.52
CA ALA A 19 -3.73 -6.39 -18.28
C ALA A 19 -4.74 -5.24 -18.55
N ASP A 20 -5.97 -5.44 -18.09
CA ASP A 20 -7.01 -4.39 -18.09
C ASP A 20 -6.77 -3.32 -17.02
N LEU A 21 -6.07 -3.71 -15.94
CA LEU A 21 -5.87 -2.88 -14.74
C LEU A 21 -4.50 -3.12 -14.12
N LEU A 22 -3.80 -2.03 -13.80
CA LEU A 22 -2.60 -2.01 -12.98
C LEU A 22 -2.92 -1.47 -11.57
N LEU A 23 -2.41 -2.13 -10.54
CA LEU A 23 -2.38 -1.61 -9.18
C LEU A 23 -0.98 -1.06 -8.86
N GLY A 24 -0.90 0.19 -8.41
CA GLY A 24 0.35 0.86 -8.05
C GLY A 24 0.30 1.49 -6.66
N TYR A 25 1.37 2.18 -6.27
CA TYR A 25 1.38 3.04 -5.09
C TYR A 25 0.84 4.43 -5.43
N ASP A 26 0.27 5.11 -4.44
CA ASP A 26 -0.01 6.56 -4.55
C ASP A 26 1.28 7.39 -4.69
N ALA A 27 1.11 8.67 -5.02
CA ALA A 27 2.21 9.61 -5.25
C ALA A 27 3.18 9.76 -4.07
N ASN A 28 2.73 9.45 -2.84
CA ASN A 28 3.54 9.51 -1.64
C ASN A 28 4.24 8.17 -1.35
N GLY A 29 4.10 7.16 -2.22
CA GLY A 29 4.64 5.82 -2.01
C GLY A 29 4.03 5.13 -0.79
N GLY A 30 2.77 5.46 -0.47
CA GLY A 30 2.15 5.10 0.79
C GLY A 30 2.83 5.83 1.96
N TYR A 31 3.71 5.15 2.70
CA TYR A 31 4.35 5.69 3.90
C TYR A 31 5.62 6.53 3.64
N GLY A 32 5.92 6.88 2.39
CA GLY A 32 7.09 7.70 2.02
C GLY A 32 8.39 6.94 1.74
N HIS A 33 8.34 5.62 1.47
CA HIS A 33 9.58 4.91 1.07
C HIS A 33 10.02 5.36 -0.31
N ARG A 34 11.31 5.70 -0.49
CA ARG A 34 11.88 6.09 -1.79
C ARG A 34 11.58 5.07 -2.89
N ASP A 35 11.69 3.78 -2.57
CA ASP A 35 11.41 2.73 -3.55
C ASP A 35 9.94 2.69 -3.96
N HIS A 36 9.01 2.97 -3.04
CA HIS A 36 7.58 3.01 -3.37
C HIS A 36 7.23 4.22 -4.23
N VAL A 37 7.84 5.39 -3.96
CA VAL A 37 7.71 6.57 -4.82
C VAL A 37 8.24 6.26 -6.22
N LYS A 38 9.38 5.57 -6.32
CA LYS A 38 9.92 5.15 -7.61
C LYS A 38 8.98 4.19 -8.35
N VAL A 39 8.37 3.24 -7.64
CA VAL A 39 7.39 2.32 -8.23
C VAL A 39 6.14 3.08 -8.70
N HIS A 40 5.68 4.09 -7.96
CA HIS A 40 4.60 4.99 -8.40
C HIS A 40 4.94 5.68 -9.74
N GLU A 41 6.12 6.30 -9.84
CA GLU A 41 6.58 6.97 -11.07
C GLU A 41 6.59 6.01 -12.27
N VAL A 42 7.14 4.81 -12.07
CA VAL A 42 7.22 3.76 -13.09
C VAL A 42 5.83 3.27 -13.49
N ALA A 43 4.93 3.04 -12.54
CA ALA A 43 3.56 2.60 -12.79
C ALA A 43 2.76 3.63 -13.59
N ARG A 44 2.80 4.90 -13.20
CA ARG A 44 2.18 6.02 -13.94
C ARG A 44 2.71 6.11 -15.37
N ARG A 45 4.02 5.97 -15.55
CA ARG A 45 4.62 6.03 -16.89
C ARG A 45 4.21 4.84 -17.75
N ALA A 46 4.22 3.62 -17.22
CA ALA A 46 3.80 2.42 -17.93
C ALA A 46 2.31 2.47 -18.31
N ALA A 47 1.44 2.94 -17.41
CA ALA A 47 0.03 3.15 -17.69
C ALA A 47 -0.20 4.15 -18.84
N ARG A 48 0.55 5.27 -18.87
CA ARG A 48 0.49 6.22 -19.99
C ARG A 48 0.97 5.63 -21.32
N LEU A 49 1.99 4.78 -21.30
CA LEU A 49 2.52 4.15 -22.52
C LEU A 49 1.55 3.13 -23.12
N THR A 50 0.80 2.43 -22.28
CA THR A 50 -0.06 1.30 -22.67
C THR A 50 -1.54 1.68 -22.80
N GLY A 51 -1.96 2.76 -22.15
CA GLY A 51 -3.37 3.09 -21.96
C GLY A 51 -4.06 2.22 -20.91
N THR A 52 -3.34 1.35 -20.20
CA THR A 52 -3.90 0.52 -19.12
C THR A 52 -4.40 1.38 -17.97
N ARG A 53 -5.59 1.05 -17.45
CA ARG A 53 -6.16 1.74 -16.28
C ARG A 53 -5.27 1.53 -15.05
N LEU A 54 -5.12 2.57 -14.23
CA LEU A 54 -4.29 2.53 -13.03
C LEU A 54 -5.11 2.89 -11.80
N LEU A 55 -5.10 2.00 -10.81
CA LEU A 55 -5.56 2.25 -9.45
C LEU A 55 -4.38 2.31 -8.49
N GLU A 56 -4.28 3.39 -7.73
CA GLU A 56 -3.22 3.62 -6.77
C GLU A 56 -3.69 3.23 -5.38
N ALA A 57 -3.08 2.18 -4.82
CA ALA A 57 -3.37 1.69 -3.48
C ALA A 57 -2.92 2.73 -2.44
N THR A 58 -3.84 3.05 -1.53
CA THR A 58 -3.62 4.07 -0.50
C THR A 58 -4.31 3.72 0.81
N LEU A 59 -4.12 4.56 1.83
CA LEU A 59 -4.89 4.56 3.07
C LEU A 59 -5.43 5.97 3.29
N PRO A 60 -6.70 6.16 3.67
CA PRO A 60 -7.17 7.48 4.08
C PRO A 60 -6.27 8.02 5.20
N ARG A 61 -5.67 9.19 4.99
CA ARG A 61 -4.71 9.81 5.94
C ARG A 61 -5.23 9.79 7.39
N ASP A 62 -6.50 10.13 7.60
CA ASP A 62 -7.13 10.12 8.93
C ASP A 62 -7.15 8.72 9.58
N PHE A 63 -7.33 7.69 8.77
CA PHE A 63 -7.28 6.29 9.24
C PHE A 63 -5.85 5.91 9.64
N ALA A 64 -4.86 6.26 8.81
CA ALA A 64 -3.45 6.03 9.13
C ALA A 64 -3.02 6.75 10.41
N GLN A 65 -3.40 8.02 10.58
CA GLN A 65 -3.15 8.79 11.80
C GLN A 65 -3.80 8.15 13.03
N ARG A 66 -5.05 7.68 12.93
CA ARG A 66 -5.73 6.98 14.02
C ARG A 66 -5.02 5.68 14.39
N PHE A 67 -4.57 4.91 13.40
CA PHE A 67 -3.80 3.69 13.62
C PHE A 67 -2.51 3.99 14.39
N VAL A 68 -1.75 5.00 13.96
CA VAL A 68 -0.50 5.43 14.63
C VAL A 68 -0.75 5.84 16.08
N ARG A 69 -1.83 6.59 16.36
CA ARG A 69 -2.21 6.95 17.72
C ARG A 69 -2.44 5.72 18.60
N VAL A 70 -3.11 4.70 18.08
CA VAL A 70 -3.34 3.43 18.81
C VAL A 70 -2.03 2.68 19.05
N VAL A 71 -1.18 2.55 18.03
CA VAL A 71 0.14 1.89 18.15
C VAL A 71 1.00 2.56 19.22
N ARG A 72 1.05 3.90 19.24
CA ARG A 72 1.77 4.67 20.28
C ARG A 72 1.16 4.48 21.67
N ALA A 73 -0.17 4.52 21.79
CA ALA A 73 -0.86 4.31 23.07
C ALA A 73 -0.58 2.93 23.67
N LEU A 74 -0.45 1.90 22.81
CA LEU A 74 -0.09 0.53 23.20
C LEU A 74 1.41 0.34 23.45
N ARG A 75 2.23 1.40 23.35
CA ARG A 75 3.69 1.36 23.51
C ARG A 75 4.38 0.32 22.63
N ILE A 76 3.81 0.05 21.45
CA ILE A 76 4.40 -0.85 20.48
C ILE A 76 5.58 -0.13 19.84
N PRO A 77 6.78 -0.72 19.81
CA PRO A 77 7.95 -0.09 19.19
C PRO A 77 7.68 0.09 17.70
N PHE A 78 7.39 1.32 17.29
CA PHE A 78 7.08 1.71 15.93
C PHE A 78 7.95 2.91 15.59
N ASP A 79 9.08 2.60 14.95
CA ASP A 79 10.08 3.59 14.58
C ASP A 79 9.66 4.30 13.29
N TYR A 80 8.73 5.25 13.46
CA TYR A 80 8.16 6.03 12.37
C TYR A 80 8.06 7.51 12.76
N ASP A 81 8.61 8.34 11.90
CA ASP A 81 8.56 9.79 12.04
C ASP A 81 7.10 10.27 11.92
N ALA A 82 6.67 11.10 12.88
CA ALA A 82 5.34 11.67 12.89
C ALA A 82 5.12 12.61 11.71
N GLU A 83 6.17 13.32 11.29
CA GLU A 83 6.14 14.30 10.20
C GLU A 83 6.06 13.60 8.82
N ALA A 84 6.73 12.45 8.68
CA ALA A 84 6.61 11.61 7.49
C ALA A 84 5.18 11.08 7.30
N LEU A 85 4.49 10.75 8.40
CA LEU A 85 3.09 10.32 8.37
C LEU A 85 2.12 11.46 8.02
N GLU A 86 2.50 12.71 8.29
CA GLU A 86 1.72 13.90 7.93
C GLU A 86 1.67 14.11 6.41
N HIS A 87 2.60 13.52 5.65
CA HIS A 87 2.64 13.55 4.20
C HIS A 87 2.36 12.18 3.54
N ALA A 88 2.37 11.08 4.32
CA ALA A 88 2.05 9.74 3.86
C ALA A 88 0.61 9.56 3.32
N TYR A 89 0.46 8.74 2.29
CA TYR A 89 -0.81 8.36 1.67
C TYR A 89 -1.59 9.51 1.02
N SER A 90 -2.63 9.18 0.26
CA SER A 90 -3.54 10.17 -0.34
C SER A 90 -4.51 10.75 0.70
N PRO A 91 -4.97 12.01 0.51
CA PRO A 91 -6.06 12.53 1.32
C PRO A 91 -7.35 11.72 1.08
N ALA A 92 -8.23 11.65 2.07
CA ALA A 92 -9.47 10.89 1.98
C ALA A 92 -10.37 11.35 0.81
N SER A 93 -10.30 12.63 0.45
CA SER A 93 -11.04 13.22 -0.69
C SER A 93 -10.58 12.70 -2.05
N ALA A 94 -9.35 12.18 -2.17
CA ALA A 94 -8.84 11.63 -3.42
C ALA A 94 -9.21 10.15 -3.61
N VAL A 95 -9.69 9.48 -2.55
CA VAL A 95 -10.04 8.05 -2.61
C VAL A 95 -11.30 7.86 -3.45
N THR A 96 -11.17 7.17 -4.58
CA THR A 96 -12.30 6.89 -5.48
C THR A 96 -12.95 5.54 -5.20
N HIS A 97 -12.18 4.55 -4.73
CA HIS A 97 -12.67 3.20 -4.46
C HIS A 97 -12.37 2.76 -3.03
N ARG A 98 -13.33 2.05 -2.44
CA ARG A 98 -13.18 1.39 -1.14
C ARG A 98 -13.79 0.00 -1.21
N PHE A 99 -12.97 -1.01 -0.94
CA PHE A 99 -13.37 -2.41 -0.95
C PHE A 99 -13.41 -2.98 0.46
N ASP A 100 -14.49 -3.69 0.76
CA ASP A 100 -14.60 -4.52 1.96
C ASP A 100 -14.12 -5.94 1.63
N VAL A 101 -12.96 -6.29 2.16
CA VAL A 101 -12.29 -7.57 1.95
C VAL A 101 -12.26 -8.42 3.21
N ARG A 102 -13.08 -8.12 4.22
CA ARG A 102 -13.11 -8.84 5.51
C ARG A 102 -13.28 -10.34 5.35
N ARG A 103 -14.03 -10.80 4.34
CA ARG A 103 -14.19 -12.23 4.02
C ARG A 103 -12.88 -12.95 3.68
N PHE A 104 -11.85 -12.21 3.26
CA PHE A 104 -10.52 -12.72 2.92
C PHE A 104 -9.48 -12.48 4.03
N ALA A 105 -9.88 -11.92 5.17
CA ALA A 105 -8.98 -11.54 6.26
C ALA A 105 -8.05 -12.69 6.71
N GLY A 106 -8.58 -13.91 6.87
CA GLY A 106 -7.76 -15.06 7.24
C GLY A 106 -6.69 -15.41 6.21
N ARG A 107 -7.00 -15.30 4.90
CA ARG A 107 -6.04 -15.53 3.83
C ARG A 107 -4.95 -14.45 3.80
N LYS A 108 -5.35 -13.18 4.00
CA LYS A 108 -4.42 -12.04 4.09
C LYS A 108 -3.51 -12.15 5.31
N GLN A 109 -4.04 -12.58 6.46
CA GLN A 109 -3.26 -12.80 7.68
C GLN A 109 -2.25 -13.95 7.51
N ALA A 110 -2.67 -15.06 6.87
CA ALA A 110 -1.78 -16.17 6.57
C ALA A 110 -0.67 -15.79 5.57
N ALA A 111 -1.02 -15.04 4.53
CA ALA A 111 -0.03 -14.48 3.59
C ALA A 111 0.98 -13.60 4.32
N LEU A 112 0.52 -12.69 5.19
CA LEU A 112 1.40 -11.84 6.01
C LEU A 112 2.32 -12.66 6.90
N ALA A 113 1.81 -13.73 7.52
CA ALA A 113 2.58 -14.63 8.38
C ALA A 113 3.70 -15.37 7.62
N ALA A 114 3.53 -15.61 6.32
CA ALA A 114 4.53 -16.27 5.48
C ALA A 114 5.76 -15.38 5.22
N HIS A 115 5.67 -14.06 5.39
CA HIS A 115 6.80 -13.12 5.31
C HIS A 115 7.66 -13.17 6.59
N VAL A 116 8.22 -14.34 6.90
CA VAL A 116 8.89 -14.62 8.18
C VAL A 116 10.06 -13.67 8.46
N SER A 117 10.81 -13.26 7.43
CA SER A 117 11.91 -12.29 7.56
C SER A 117 11.43 -10.91 8.02
N ASP A 118 10.28 -10.46 7.51
CA ASP A 118 9.70 -9.17 7.86
C ASP A 118 9.03 -9.23 9.23
N VAL A 119 8.29 -10.30 9.51
CA VAL A 119 7.59 -10.53 10.78
C VAL A 119 8.59 -10.75 11.91
N ARG A 120 9.54 -11.67 11.78
CA ARG A 120 10.52 -11.97 12.84
C ARG A 120 11.76 -11.09 12.80
N GLY A 121 11.86 -10.21 11.82
CA GLY A 121 12.96 -9.27 11.68
C GLY A 121 13.01 -8.18 12.75
N ARG A 122 14.00 -7.31 12.58
CA ARG A 122 14.22 -6.09 13.38
C ARG A 122 13.95 -4.82 12.56
N GLY A 123 13.21 -4.95 11.45
CA GLY A 123 12.85 -3.82 10.61
C GLY A 123 11.81 -2.91 11.29
N ARG A 124 11.65 -1.69 10.75
CA ARG A 124 10.79 -0.64 11.30
C ARG A 124 9.32 -1.06 11.45
N LEU A 125 8.86 -1.96 10.58
CA LEU A 125 7.49 -2.49 10.60
C LEU A 125 7.36 -3.84 11.31
N SER A 126 8.46 -4.50 11.67
CA SER A 126 8.42 -5.90 12.16
C SER A 126 7.55 -6.08 13.41
N ALA A 127 7.59 -5.13 14.35
CA ALA A 127 6.75 -5.20 15.56
C ALA A 127 5.25 -5.09 15.24
N VAL A 128 4.88 -4.22 14.30
CA VAL A 128 3.49 -4.06 13.83
C VAL A 128 3.03 -5.29 13.06
N LEU A 129 3.87 -5.82 12.18
CA LEU A 129 3.57 -7.05 11.42
C LEU A 129 3.36 -8.24 12.36
N ARG A 130 4.20 -8.40 13.40
CA ARG A 130 3.98 -9.42 14.43
C ARG A 130 2.65 -9.27 15.13
N LEU A 131 2.32 -8.05 15.55
CA LEU A 131 1.03 -7.78 16.21
C LEU A 131 -0.12 -8.20 15.29
N LEU A 132 -0.10 -7.76 14.03
CA LEU A 132 -1.15 -8.09 13.06
C LEU A 132 -1.31 -9.59 12.88
N VAL A 133 -0.21 -10.33 12.72
CA VAL A 133 -0.24 -11.79 12.58
C VAL A 133 -0.77 -12.47 13.84
N TRP A 134 -0.49 -11.95 15.04
CA TRP A 134 -0.97 -12.51 16.31
C TRP A 134 -2.41 -12.14 16.69
N LEU A 135 -3.03 -11.16 16.03
CA LEU A 135 -4.41 -10.79 16.33
C LEU A 135 -5.38 -11.96 16.07
N PRO A 136 -6.42 -12.14 16.91
CA PRO A 136 -7.57 -12.97 16.54
C PRO A 136 -8.13 -12.54 15.17
N ALA A 137 -8.48 -13.50 14.32
CA ALA A 137 -8.92 -13.22 12.95
C ALA A 137 -10.06 -12.19 12.82
N PRO A 138 -11.08 -12.13 13.72
CA PRO A 138 -12.07 -11.07 13.67
C PRO A 138 -11.49 -9.67 13.89
N LEU A 139 -10.50 -9.53 14.78
CA LEU A 139 -9.82 -8.25 15.01
C LEU A 139 -8.91 -7.89 13.86
N PHE A 140 -8.18 -8.86 13.29
CA PHE A 140 -7.42 -8.64 12.06
C PHE A 140 -8.32 -8.15 10.92
N ALA A 141 -9.51 -8.74 10.76
CA ALA A 141 -10.48 -8.31 9.76
C ALA A 141 -10.96 -6.86 9.97
N VAL A 142 -11.13 -6.42 11.22
CA VAL A 142 -11.47 -5.02 11.52
C VAL A 142 -10.33 -4.07 11.12
N VAL A 143 -9.08 -4.46 11.35
CA VAL A 143 -7.90 -3.61 11.09
C VAL A 143 -7.51 -3.59 9.61
N ALA A 144 -7.44 -4.75 8.96
CA ALA A 144 -6.86 -4.93 7.63
C ALA A 144 -7.87 -5.42 6.56
N GLY A 145 -9.16 -5.45 6.90
CA GLY A 145 -10.24 -5.92 6.02
C GLY A 145 -10.85 -4.87 5.11
N ARG A 146 -10.25 -3.68 5.02
CA ARG A 146 -10.63 -2.65 4.05
C ARG A 146 -9.42 -2.25 3.22
N GLU A 147 -9.65 -2.01 1.95
CA GLU A 147 -8.63 -1.57 0.98
C GLU A 147 -9.18 -0.37 0.21
N TRP A 148 -8.31 0.60 -0.06
CA TRP A 148 -8.68 1.89 -0.65
C TRP A 148 -7.78 2.19 -1.84
N PHE A 149 -8.37 2.77 -2.88
CA PHE A 149 -7.66 3.11 -4.11
C PHE A 149 -8.09 4.47 -4.64
N THR A 150 -7.15 5.14 -5.29
CA THR A 150 -7.37 6.34 -6.11
C THR A 150 -7.26 5.95 -7.57
N GLU A 151 -8.24 6.34 -8.39
CA GLU A 151 -8.20 6.08 -9.83
C GLU A 151 -7.50 7.23 -10.55
N VAL A 152 -6.57 6.87 -11.41
CA VAL A 152 -5.89 7.83 -12.26
C VAL A 152 -6.76 8.14 -13.46
N THR A 153 -7.34 9.34 -13.48
CA THR A 153 -8.01 9.82 -14.68
C THR A 153 -6.98 10.08 -15.79
N PRO A 154 -7.29 9.78 -17.07
CA PRO A 154 -6.35 9.91 -18.19
C PRO A 154 -5.72 11.30 -18.41
N ALA A 155 -6.26 12.35 -17.77
CA ALA A 155 -5.77 13.72 -17.87
C ALA A 155 -4.76 14.13 -16.78
N GLY A 156 -4.37 13.24 -15.87
CA GLY A 156 -3.55 13.55 -14.69
C GLY A 156 -2.33 12.64 -14.45
#